data_AF-A0A1Q4L5K2-F1
#
_entry.id   AF-A0A1Q4L5K2-F1
#
_cell.length_a   1.000
_cell.length_b   1.000
_cell.length_c   1.000
_cell.angle_alpha   90.00
_cell.angle_beta   90.00
_cell.angle_gamma   90.00
#
_symmetry.space_group_name_H-M   'P 1'
#
loop_
_entity.id
_entity.type
_entity.pdbx_description
1 polymer ?
#
loop_
_entity_poly.entity_id
_entity_poly.type
_entity_poly.pdbx_seq_one_letter_code
_entity_poly.pdbx_strand_id
1 'polypeptide(L)' 'MNYYDQRHVEGMRKYIESKLGWQHREEIESWDMDKTFREFRRLYHNEDKPLTMTQKKKAIWAR' A
#
# COMPACT_ATOMS: atom_id res chain seq x y z
N MET A 1 10.33 10.04 16.71
CA MET A 1 10.46 9.34 15.41
C MET A 1 11.72 8.49 15.45
N ASN A 2 11.61 7.17 15.27
CA ASN A 2 12.78 6.30 15.15
C ASN A 2 13.36 6.45 13.73
N TYR A 3 14.68 6.53 13.57
CA TYR A 3 15.33 6.67 12.25
C TYR A 3 14.91 5.56 11.26
N TYR A 4 14.59 4.39 11.80
CA TYR A 4 14.06 3.25 11.05
C TYR A 4 12.65 3.49 10.49
N ASP A 5 11.80 4.27 11.18
CA ASP A 5 10.45 4.62 10.71
C ASP A 5 10.51 5.55 9.49
N GLN A 6 11.39 6.55 9.51
CA GLN A 6 11.52 7.50 8.41
C GLN A 6 11.98 6.84 7.11
N ARG A 7 13.04 6.01 7.14
CA ARG A 7 13.50 5.30 5.94
C ARG A 7 12.46 4.32 5.40
N HIS A 8 11.66 3.73 6.28
CA HIS A 8 10.61 2.80 5.87
C HIS A 8 9.48 3.53 5.16
N VAL A 9 9.04 4.68 5.69
CA VAL A 9 8.02 5.55 5.09
C VAL A 9 8.50 6.10 3.74
N GLU A 10 9.76 6.52 3.61
CA GLU A 10 10.31 6.96 2.33
C GLU A 10 10.30 5.84 1.27
N GLY A 11 10.62 4.61 1.67
CA GLY A 11 10.53 3.45 0.79
C GLY A 11 9.10 3.18 0.31
N MET A 12 8.12 3.33 1.20
CA MET A 12 6.70 3.20 0.86
C MET A 12 6.23 4.29 -0.09
N ARG A 13 6.58 5.55 0.17
CA ARG A 13 6.24 6.68 -0.72
C ARG A 13 6.77 6.47 -2.14
N LYS A 14 8.02 6.01 -2.28
CA LYS A 14 8.59 5.68 -3.60
C LYS A 14 7.85 4.55 -4.29
N TYR A 15 7.43 3.51 -3.56
CA TYR A 15 6.62 2.44 -4.13
C TYR A 15 5.27 2.96 -4.62
N ILE A 16 4.60 3.79 -3.83
CA ILE A 16 3.32 4.42 -4.17
C ILE A 16 3.50 5.32 -5.40
N GLU A 17 4.53 6.16 -5.44
CA GLU A 17 4.87 7.03 -6.58
C GLU A 17 5.08 6.20 -7.86
N SER A 18 5.76 5.06 -7.76
CA SER A 18 5.94 4.14 -8.89
C SER A 18 4.64 3.49 -9.37
N LYS A 19 3.60 3.39 -8.52
CA LYS A 19 2.31 2.77 -8.86
C LYS A 19 1.27 3.78 -9.34
N LEU A 20 1.19 4.95 -8.69
CA LEU A 20 0.24 6.02 -9.03
C LEU A 20 0.78 6.97 -10.11
N GLY A 21 2.11 7.04 -10.26
CA GLY A 21 2.78 7.92 -11.20
C GLY A 21 3.27 9.22 -10.56
N TRP A 22 4.25 9.84 -11.21
CA TRP A 22 4.95 11.05 -10.73
C TRP A 22 4.04 12.27 -10.53
N GLN A 23 2.87 12.31 -11.19
CA GLN A 23 1.89 13.38 -11.05
C GLN A 23 1.29 13.47 -9.64
N HIS A 24 1.31 12.36 -8.88
CA HIS A 24 0.82 12.31 -7.50
C HIS A 24 1.93 12.56 -6.46
N ARG A 25 3.15 12.89 -6.89
CA ARG A 25 4.31 13.01 -6.01
C ARG A 25 4.11 14.04 -4.89
N GLU A 26 3.66 15.24 -5.23
CA GLU A 26 3.42 16.31 -4.25
C GLU A 26 2.36 15.91 -3.22
N GLU A 27 1.32 15.19 -3.68
CA GLU A 27 0.29 14.65 -2.81
C GLU A 27 0.86 13.59 -1.86
N ILE A 28 1.66 12.65 -2.37
CA ILE A 28 2.29 11.56 -1.60
C ILE A 28 3.30 12.11 -0.58
N GLU A 29 4.07 13.13 -0.92
CA GLU A 29 5.04 13.77 -0.02
C GLU A 29 4.35 14.47 1.16
N SER A 30 3.15 15.00 0.94
CA SER A 30 2.31 15.63 1.96
C SER A 30 1.63 14.63 2.90
N TRP A 31 1.61 13.33 2.59
CA TRP A 31 0.92 12.34 3.41
C TRP A 31 1.60 12.10 4.75
N ASP A 32 0.79 11.99 5.82
CA ASP A 32 1.28 11.46 7.09
C ASP A 32 1.71 9.99 6.94
N MET A 33 2.48 9.49 7.92
CA MET A 33 2.90 8.10 7.96
C MET A 33 1.70 7.15 7.90
N ASP A 34 0.65 7.39 8.68
CA ASP A 34 -0.53 6.49 8.71
C ASP A 34 -1.19 6.36 7.32
N LYS A 35 -1.37 7.49 6.64
CA LYS A 35 -1.92 7.53 5.28
C LYS A 35 -1.00 6.82 4.27
N THR A 36 0.31 7.05 4.39
CA THR A 36 1.33 6.38 3.56
C THR A 36 1.27 4.86 3.72
N PHE A 37 1.20 4.36 4.96
CA PHE A 37 1.07 2.94 5.25
C PHE A 37 -0.22 2.35 4.67
N ARG A 38 -1.35 3.05 4.81
CA ARG A 38 -2.65 2.60 4.30
C ARG A 38 -2.66 2.45 2.78
N GLU A 39 -2.21 3.49 2.06
CA GLU A 39 -2.17 3.46 0.60
C GLU A 39 -1.10 2.49 0.08
N PHE A 40 0.05 2.40 0.75
CA PHE A 40 1.04 1.37 0.45
C PHE A 40 0.42 -0.03 0.59
N ARG A 41 -0.28 -0.32 1.69
CA ARG A 41 -0.91 -1.63 1.92
C ARG A 41 -1.94 -1.95 0.84
N ARG A 42 -2.79 -0.98 0.48
CA ARG A 42 -3.79 -1.09 -0.59
C ARG A 42 -3.15 -1.45 -1.93
N LEU A 43 -2.08 -0.74 -2.31
CA LEU A 43 -1.37 -0.94 -3.58
C LEU A 43 -0.53 -2.22 -3.59
N TYR A 44 0.14 -2.53 -2.47
CA TYR A 44 1.04 -3.68 -2.35
C TYR A 44 0.28 -5.01 -2.30
N HIS A 45 -0.79 -5.08 -1.51
CA HIS A 45 -1.65 -6.28 -1.46
C HIS A 45 -2.66 -6.32 -2.59
N ASN A 46 -2.78 -5.24 -3.36
CA ASN A 46 -3.63 -5.14 -4.52
C ASN A 46 -5.04 -5.64 -4.18
N GLU A 47 -5.61 -5.16 -3.07
CA GLU A 47 -6.89 -5.64 -2.49
C GLU A 47 -8.08 -5.56 -3.47
N ASP A 48 -7.89 -4.90 -4.61
CA ASP A 48 -8.83 -4.84 -5.73
C ASP A 48 -8.70 -6.02 -6.73
N LYS A 49 -7.74 -6.93 -6.55
CA LYS A 49 -7.65 -8.12 -7.40
C LYS A 49 -8.81 -9.05 -7.05
N PRO A 50 -9.59 -9.52 -8.03
CA PRO A 50 -10.57 -10.56 -7.78
C PRO A 50 -9.85 -11.74 -7.14
N LEU A 51 -10.34 -12.17 -5.97
CA LEU A 51 -9.81 -13.33 -5.26
C LEU A 51 -9.60 -14.48 -6.26
N THR A 52 -8.41 -15.07 -6.23
CA THR A 52 -8.15 -16.28 -7.03
C THR A 52 -9.15 -17.36 -6.61
N MET A 53 -9.48 -18.28 -7.53
CA MET A 53 -10.41 -19.39 -7.26
C MET A 53 -10.07 -20.14 -5.96
N THR A 54 -8.78 -20.28 -5.66
CA THR A 54 -8.28 -20.91 -4.42
C THR A 54 -8.61 -20.09 -3.17
N GLN A 55 -8.47 -18.76 -3.22
CA GLN A 55 -8.80 -17.88 -2.10
C GLN A 55 -10.32 -17.76 -1.90
N LYS A 56 -11.11 -17.73 -2.97
CA LYS A 56 -12.59 -17.77 -2.89
C LYS A 56 -13.06 -19.05 -2.20
N LYS A 57 -12.50 -20.21 -2.57
CA LYS A 57 -12.81 -21.47 -1.91
C LYS A 57 -12.47 -21.39 -0.41
N LYS A 58 -11.26 -21.00 -0.03
CA LYS A 58 -10.89 -20.86 1.39
C LYS A 58 -11.82 -19.93 2.19
N ALA A 59 -12.28 -18.83 1.60
CA ALA A 59 -13.21 -17.92 2.25
C ALA A 59 -14.60 -18.54 2.50
N ILE A 60 -15.07 -19.43 1.61
CA ILE A 60 -16.31 -20.19 1.79
C ILE A 60 -16.17 -21.21 2.93
N TRP A 61 -15.01 -21.87 3.03
CA TRP A 61 -14.72 -22.85 4.09
C TRP A 61 -14.39 -22.23 5.45
N ALA A 62 -14.14 -20.92 5.51
CA ALA A 62 -13.88 -20.18 6.74
C ALA A 62 -15.17 -19.59 7.37
N ARG A 63 -16.33 -19.85 6.77
CA ARG A 63 -17.67 -19.47 7.26
C ARG A 63 -18.34 -20.66 7.92
#